data_AF-A0A821TTJ2-F1
#
_entry.id   AF-A0A821TTJ2-F1
#
_cell.length_a   1.000
_cell.length_b   1.000
_cell.length_c   1.000
_cell.angle_alpha   90.00
_cell.angle_beta   90.00
_cell.angle_gamma   90.00
#
_symmetry.space_group_name_H-M   'P 1'
#
loop_
_entity.id
_entity.type
_entity.pdbx_description
1 polymer ?
#
loop_
_entity_poly.entity_id
_entity_poly.type
_entity_poly.pdbx_seq_one_letter_code
_entity_poly.pdbx_strand_id
1 'polypeptide(L)'
;MSSGSNFIALLKQRIDAGDHLLQNHLEKGCRNSTYTSSSIQNEIIELIREYILSSILGRFDPSTLYSIIVDGSTDSSNIEQLCLLIRYVDPHSREIHEDFLAFLPTISTTDEAIADHILSSLKRYQLPLNN
;
A
#
# COMPACT_ATOMS: atom_id res chain seq x y z
N MET A 1 0.09 -27.07 15.60
CA MET A 1 -0.84 -26.61 14.55
C MET A 1 -0.65 -25.12 14.41
N SER A 2 -0.17 -24.64 13.27
CA SER A 2 0.07 -23.21 13.06
C SER A 2 -1.27 -22.50 12.97
N SER A 3 -1.49 -21.50 13.82
CA SER A 3 -2.59 -20.54 13.71
C SER A 3 -2.58 -19.97 12.28
N GLY A 4 -3.62 -20.23 11.49
CA GLY A 4 -3.65 -19.82 10.07
C GLY A 4 -3.46 -18.31 9.91
N SER A 5 -2.73 -17.87 8.87
CA SER A 5 -2.54 -16.43 8.62
C SER A 5 -3.88 -15.71 8.41
N ASN A 6 -3.90 -14.39 8.65
CA ASN A 6 -5.09 -13.56 8.48
C ASN A 6 -5.76 -13.76 7.10
N PHE A 7 -4.96 -13.91 6.04
CA PHE A 7 -5.47 -14.18 4.70
C PHE A 7 -6.27 -15.50 4.63
N ILE A 8 -5.73 -16.58 5.18
CA ILE A 8 -6.43 -17.88 5.22
C ILE A 8 -7.68 -17.81 6.08
N ALA A 9 -7.65 -17.07 7.19
CA ALA A 9 -8.83 -16.84 8.02
C ALA A 9 -9.94 -16.10 7.24
N LEU A 10 -9.58 -15.09 6.44
CA LEU A 10 -10.53 -14.37 5.58
C LEU A 10 -11.12 -15.28 4.49
N LEU A 11 -10.30 -16.13 3.85
CA LEU A 11 -10.81 -17.10 2.87
C LEU A 11 -11.81 -18.08 3.49
N LYS A 12 -11.53 -18.56 4.70
CA LYS A 12 -12.46 -19.42 5.46
C LYS A 12 -13.75 -18.69 5.79
N GLN A 13 -13.66 -17.45 6.28
CA GLN A 13 -14.84 -16.63 6.57
C GLN A 13 -15.72 -16.43 5.33
N ARG A 14 -15.12 -16.26 4.15
CA ARG A 14 -15.85 -16.18 2.86
C ARG A 14 -16.56 -17.49 2.53
N ILE A 15 -15.91 -18.63 2.74
CA ILE A 15 -16.51 -19.96 2.55
C ILE A 15 -17.68 -20.16 3.53
N ASP A 16 -17.49 -19.83 4.80
CA ASP A 16 -18.52 -19.93 5.84
C ASP A 16 -19.72 -19.00 5.54
N ALA A 17 -19.47 -17.88 4.85
CA ALA A 17 -20.51 -16.98 4.35
C ALA A 17 -21.21 -17.47 3.06
N GLY A 18 -20.90 -18.68 2.57
CA GLY A 18 -21.57 -19.32 1.43
C GLY A 18 -20.86 -19.20 0.09
N ASP A 19 -19.59 -18.80 0.04
CA ASP A 19 -18.81 -18.75 -1.20
C ASP A 19 -18.38 -20.16 -1.68
N HIS A 20 -19.33 -20.91 -2.22
CA HIS A 20 -19.13 -22.29 -2.68
C HIS A 20 -18.17 -22.38 -3.88
N LEU A 21 -18.05 -21.32 -4.68
CA LEU A 21 -17.09 -21.26 -5.79
C LEU A 21 -15.66 -21.23 -5.24
N LEU A 22 -15.39 -20.36 -4.25
CA LEU A 22 -14.11 -20.32 -3.56
C LEU A 22 -13.80 -21.64 -2.86
N GLN A 23 -14.78 -22.23 -2.17
CA GLN A 23 -14.63 -23.53 -1.52
C GLN A 23 -14.18 -24.60 -2.53
N ASN A 24 -14.92 -24.73 -3.63
CA ASN A 24 -14.62 -25.73 -4.66
C ASN A 24 -13.24 -25.47 -5.30
N HIS A 25 -12.87 -24.21 -5.51
CA HIS A 25 -11.55 -23.83 -6.03
C HIS A 25 -10.42 -24.26 -5.08
N LEU A 26 -10.56 -24.04 -3.77
CA LEU A 26 -9.53 -24.42 -2.80
C LEU A 26 -9.45 -25.94 -2.56
N GLU A 27 -10.57 -26.67 -2.64
CA GLU A 27 -10.62 -28.11 -2.42
C GLU A 27 -10.19 -28.93 -3.65
N LYS A 28 -10.58 -28.49 -4.86
CA LYS A 28 -10.40 -29.26 -6.10
C LYS A 28 -9.44 -28.62 -7.09
N GLY A 29 -9.01 -27.39 -6.84
CA GLY A 29 -8.02 -26.70 -7.68
C GLY A 29 -6.67 -27.41 -7.68
N CYS A 30 -5.90 -27.18 -8.74
CA CYS A 30 -4.52 -27.64 -8.79
C CYS A 30 -3.71 -26.98 -7.66
N ARG A 31 -2.72 -27.69 -7.10
CA ARG A 31 -1.94 -27.17 -5.95
C ARG A 31 -1.24 -25.84 -6.24
N ASN A 32 -0.92 -25.55 -7.50
CA ASN A 32 -0.31 -24.30 -7.95
C ASN A 32 -1.32 -23.17 -8.25
N SER A 33 -2.63 -23.45 -8.19
CA SER A 33 -3.68 -22.48 -8.48
C SER A 33 -4.47 -22.06 -7.26
N THR A 34 -4.07 -22.44 -6.04
CA THR A 34 -4.76 -21.99 -4.82
C THR A 34 -4.32 -20.59 -4.39
N TYR A 35 -3.15 -20.14 -4.85
CA TYR A 35 -2.53 -18.84 -4.52
C TYR A 35 -2.39 -18.57 -3.00
N THR A 36 -2.39 -19.63 -2.19
CA THR A 36 -2.35 -19.54 -0.71
C THR A 36 -0.95 -19.58 -0.12
N SER A 37 0.12 -19.66 -0.92
CA SER A 37 1.49 -19.58 -0.38
C SER A 37 1.83 -18.15 0.02
N SER A 38 2.73 -17.97 1.00
CA SER A 38 3.17 -16.64 1.43
C SER A 38 3.82 -15.83 0.30
N SER A 39 4.62 -16.48 -0.55
CA SER A 39 5.27 -15.84 -1.70
C SER A 39 4.25 -15.26 -2.67
N ILE A 40 3.22 -16.03 -3.02
CA ILE A 40 2.17 -15.58 -3.94
C ILE A 40 1.32 -14.49 -3.29
N GLN A 41 0.99 -14.62 -2.01
CA GLN A 41 0.26 -13.57 -1.29
C GLN A 41 1.01 -12.25 -1.28
N ASN A 42 2.33 -12.27 -1.07
CA ASN A 42 3.16 -11.06 -1.12
C ASN A 42 3.20 -10.45 -2.53
N GLU A 43 3.26 -11.28 -3.58
CA GLU A 43 3.18 -10.80 -4.96
C GLU A 43 1.83 -10.12 -5.25
N ILE A 44 0.73 -10.72 -4.81
CA ILE A 44 -0.61 -10.11 -4.92
C ILE A 44 -0.67 -8.77 -4.19
N ILE A 45 -0.09 -8.68 -2.99
CA ILE A 45 -0.02 -7.43 -2.22
C ILE A 45 0.75 -6.36 -2.98
N GLU A 46 1.91 -6.68 -3.56
CA GLU A 46 2.69 -5.73 -4.36
C GLU A 46 1.93 -5.28 -5.62
N LEU A 47 1.26 -6.19 -6.32
CA LEU A 47 0.44 -5.84 -7.49
C LEU A 47 -0.71 -4.89 -7.12
N ILE A 48 -1.40 -5.15 -6.01
CA ILE A 48 -2.46 -4.27 -5.50
C ILE A 48 -1.88 -2.91 -5.12
N ARG A 49 -0.72 -2.89 -4.45
CA ARG A 49 -0.01 -1.65 -4.12
C ARG A 49 0.31 -0.84 -5.37
N GLU A 50 0.90 -1.47 -6.39
CA GLU A 50 1.25 -0.81 -7.66
C GLU A 50 0.01 -0.24 -8.35
N TYR A 51 -1.09 -1.01 -8.39
CA TYR A 51 -2.35 -0.57 -8.97
C TYR A 51 -2.94 0.65 -8.25
N ILE A 52 -2.98 0.62 -6.91
CA ILE A 52 -3.48 1.74 -6.09
C ILE A 52 -2.60 2.98 -6.29
N LEU A 53 -1.28 2.83 -6.23
CA LEU A 53 -0.35 3.95 -6.43
C LEU A 53 -0.47 4.54 -7.83
N SER A 54 -0.57 3.71 -8.87
CA SER A 54 -0.80 4.19 -10.23
C SER A 54 -2.11 4.94 -10.36
N SER A 55 -3.16 4.52 -9.64
CA SER A 55 -4.45 5.19 -9.64
C SER A 55 -4.38 6.55 -8.94
N ILE A 56 -3.69 6.65 -7.80
CA ILE A 56 -3.45 7.90 -7.07
C ILE A 56 -2.65 8.88 -7.95
N LEU A 57 -1.50 8.43 -8.47
CA LEU A 57 -0.62 9.26 -9.29
C LEU A 57 -1.24 9.63 -10.64
N GLY A 58 -2.16 8.80 -11.17
CA GLY A 58 -2.90 9.11 -12.38
C GLY A 58 -3.98 10.19 -12.21
N ARG A 59 -4.49 10.39 -10.99
CA ARG A 59 -5.38 11.53 -10.65
C ARG A 59 -4.60 12.82 -10.43
N PHE A 60 -3.32 12.71 -10.10
CA PHE A 60 -2.48 13.86 -9.80
C PHE A 60 -2.13 14.63 -11.07
N ASP A 61 -2.44 15.92 -11.09
CA ASP A 61 -1.99 16.85 -12.12
C ASP A 61 -0.69 17.54 -11.66
N PRO A 62 0.44 17.37 -12.39
CA PRO A 62 1.72 17.99 -12.05
C PRO A 62 1.70 19.52 -11.98
N SER A 63 0.69 20.18 -12.55
CA SER A 63 0.51 21.63 -12.48
C SER A 63 -0.24 22.10 -11.21
N THR A 64 -0.77 21.16 -10.42
CA THR A 64 -1.55 21.43 -9.22
C THR A 64 -0.65 21.51 -7.99
N LEU A 65 -0.93 22.49 -7.12
CA LEU A 65 -0.28 22.61 -5.82
C LEU A 65 -0.64 21.42 -4.93
N TYR A 66 0.38 20.85 -4.28
CA TYR A 66 0.20 19.79 -3.30
C TYR A 66 1.03 20.06 -2.05
N SER A 67 0.69 19.35 -0.98
CA SER A 67 1.49 19.29 0.24
C SER A 67 1.79 17.85 0.59
N ILE A 68 2.90 17.65 1.29
CA ILE A 68 3.31 16.35 1.82
C ILE A 68 3.04 16.31 3.31
N ILE A 69 2.46 15.21 3.77
CA ILE A 69 2.23 14.92 5.18
C ILE A 69 3.11 13.73 5.54
N VAL A 70 3.89 13.87 6.59
CA VAL A 70 4.73 12.80 7.13
C VAL A 70 4.37 12.61 8.60
N ASP A 71 4.04 11.39 8.99
CA ASP A 71 3.69 11.05 10.37
C ASP A 71 4.47 9.83 10.87
N GLY A 72 4.79 9.81 12.16
CA GLY A 72 5.50 8.71 12.81
C GLY A 72 4.56 7.56 13.10
N SER A 73 4.88 6.36 12.60
CA SER A 73 4.12 5.13 12.86
C SER A 73 5.06 4.02 13.31
N THR A 74 4.52 3.01 13.98
CA THR A 74 5.27 1.81 14.36
C THR A 74 4.71 0.61 13.60
N ASP A 75 5.57 -0.25 13.06
CA ASP A 75 5.14 -1.47 12.40
C ASP A 75 4.76 -2.59 13.41
N SER A 76 4.27 -3.73 12.91
CA SER A 76 3.91 -4.87 13.78
C SER A 76 5.09 -5.51 14.52
N SER A 77 6.32 -5.14 14.16
CA SER A 77 7.58 -5.59 14.76
C SER A 77 8.19 -4.55 15.72
N ASN A 78 7.45 -3.49 16.06
CA ASN A 78 7.88 -2.38 16.90
C ASN A 78 9.02 -1.53 16.32
N ILE A 79 9.15 -1.51 14.99
CA ILE A 79 10.13 -0.68 14.29
C ILE A 79 9.44 0.62 13.87
N GLU A 80 10.09 1.75 14.16
CA GLU A 80 9.61 3.06 13.71
C GLU A 80 9.69 3.15 12.17
N GLN A 81 8.64 3.71 11.58
CA GLN A 81 8.53 4.02 10.16
C GLN A 81 7.79 5.33 9.98
N LEU A 82 8.09 6.07 8.92
CA LEU A 82 7.36 7.29 8.58
C LEU A 82 6.30 6.99 7.53
N CYS A 83 5.07 7.40 7.79
CA CYS A 83 3.96 7.33 6.86
C CYS A 83 3.99 8.57 5.95
N LEU A 84 4.17 8.39 4.65
CA LEU A 84 4.19 9.45 3.65
C LEU A 84 2.82 9.53 2.95
N LEU A 85 2.16 10.68 3.05
CA LEU A 85 0.92 10.98 2.35
C LEU A 85 1.09 12.23 1.46
N ILE A 86 0.32 12.25 0.37
CA ILE A 86 0.13 13.44 -0.47
C ILE A 86 -1.25 14.02 -0.21
N ARG A 87 -1.31 15.34 -0.05
CA ARG A 87 -2.56 16.10 -0.01
C ARG A 87 -2.63 17.04 -1.20
N TYR A 88 -3.70 16.94 -1.99
CA TYR A 88 -3.93 17.73 -3.20
C TYR A 88 -5.43 18.01 -3.39
N VAL A 89 -5.75 18.96 -4.26
CA VAL A 89 -7.13 19.21 -4.71
C VAL A 89 -7.32 18.51 -6.04
N ASP A 90 -8.33 17.65 -6.15
CA ASP A 90 -8.68 17.04 -7.44
C ASP A 90 -9.25 18.12 -8.37
N PRO A 91 -8.69 18.32 -9.57
CA PRO A 91 -9.07 19.41 -10.46
C PRO A 91 -10.49 19.25 -11.03
N HIS A 92 -11.03 18.03 -11.05
CA HIS A 92 -12.35 17.70 -11.57
C HIS A 92 -13.42 17.80 -10.48
N SER A 93 -13.23 17.11 -9.35
CA SER A 93 -14.22 17.09 -8.26
C SER A 93 -14.15 18.34 -7.38
N ARG A 94 -12.99 19.02 -7.35
CA ARG A 94 -12.65 20.11 -6.42
C ARG A 94 -12.63 19.69 -4.95
N GLU A 95 -12.53 18.39 -4.70
CA GLU A 95 -12.40 17.83 -3.36
C GLU A 95 -10.94 17.75 -2.95
N ILE A 96 -10.68 17.83 -1.63
CA ILE A 96 -9.34 17.61 -1.07
C ILE A 96 -9.16 16.11 -0.89
N HIS A 97 -8.08 15.58 -1.45
CA HIS A 97 -7.67 14.20 -1.28
C HIS A 97 -6.43 14.12 -0.42
N GLU A 98 -6.39 13.10 0.45
CA GLU A 98 -5.23 12.69 1.23
C GLU A 98 -4.97 11.22 0.93
N ASP A 99 -3.95 10.96 0.13
CA ASP A 99 -3.65 9.62 -0.36
C ASP A 99 -2.31 9.14 0.21
N PHE A 100 -2.29 7.90 0.72
CA PHE A 100 -1.08 7.25 1.23
C PHE A 100 -0.16 6.82 0.07
N LEU A 101 1.13 7.14 0.17
CA LEU A 101 2.13 6.80 -0.84
C LEU A 101 3.07 5.67 -0.40
N ALA A 102 3.61 5.75 0.82
CA ALA A 102 4.61 4.80 1.29
C ALA A 102 4.81 4.84 2.80
N PHE A 103 5.30 3.72 3.33
CA PHE A 103 6.10 3.74 4.55
C PHE A 103 7.57 3.95 4.18
N LEU A 104 8.22 4.88 4.87
CA LEU A 104 9.65 5.12 4.78
C LEU A 104 10.32 4.46 5.99
N PRO A 105 11.32 3.59 5.79
CA PRO A 105 12.01 2.96 6.90
C PRO A 105 12.79 4.01 7.69
N THR A 106 12.64 4.03 9.02
CA THR A 106 13.39 4.94 9.89
C THR A 106 14.74 4.29 10.22
N ILE A 107 15.64 4.27 9.24
CA ILE A 107 17.00 3.73 9.43
C ILE A 107 17.84 4.72 10.27
N SER A 108 17.50 6.01 10.21
CA SER A 108 18.05 7.10 11.01
C SER A 108 16.96 8.12 11.32
N THR A 109 16.91 8.62 12.55
CA THR A 109 16.00 9.71 12.98
C THR A 109 16.61 11.09 12.82
N THR A 110 17.75 11.20 12.12
CA THR A 110 18.36 12.51 11.83
C THR A 110 17.50 13.26 10.81
N ASP A 111 17.35 14.57 11.01
CA ASP A 111 16.54 15.43 10.15
C ASP A 111 16.97 15.34 8.67
N GLU A 112 18.28 15.20 8.43
CA GLU A 112 18.84 15.06 7.07
C GLU A 112 18.41 13.75 6.41
N ALA A 113 18.42 12.63 7.15
CA ALA A 113 18.06 11.33 6.59
C ALA A 113 16.56 11.29 6.25
N ILE A 114 15.72 11.89 7.10
CA ILE A 114 14.29 12.02 6.86
C ILE A 114 14.04 12.87 5.61
N ALA A 115 14.70 14.02 5.49
CA ALA A 115 14.59 14.87 4.31
C ALA A 115 15.02 14.14 3.03
N ASP A 116 16.15 13.44 3.04
CA ASP A 116 16.66 12.68 1.90
C ASP A 116 15.70 11.56 1.47
N HIS A 117 15.11 10.84 2.43
CA HIS A 117 14.12 9.80 2.16
C HIS A 117 12.83 10.36 1.55
N ILE A 118 12.36 11.52 2.04
CA ILE A 118 11.19 12.21 1.48
C ILE A 118 11.51 12.64 0.05
N LEU A 119 12.61 13.37 -0.18
CA LEU A 119 13.00 13.88 -1.50
C LEU A 119 13.21 12.75 -2.52
N SER A 120 13.85 11.65 -2.10
CA SER A 120 14.02 10.47 -2.95
C SER A 120 12.70 9.82 -3.32
N SER A 121 11.74 9.77 -2.38
CA SER A 121 10.39 9.26 -2.63
C SER A 121 9.61 10.14 -3.60
N LEU A 122 9.64 11.45 -3.41
CA LEU A 122 8.98 12.40 -4.33
C LEU A 122 9.53 12.29 -5.75
N LYS A 123 10.87 12.17 -5.89
CA LYS A 123 11.51 11.92 -7.18
C LYS A 123 11.09 10.58 -7.79
N ARG A 124 11.00 9.52 -6.99
CA ARG A 124 10.54 8.19 -7.44
C ARG A 124 9.10 8.25 -7.98
N TYR A 125 8.24 9.01 -7.32
CA TYR A 125 6.84 9.20 -7.72
C TYR A 125 6.63 10.30 -8.77
N GLN A 126 7.72 10.92 -9.26
CA GLN A 126 7.69 12.00 -10.25
C GLN A 126 6.85 13.21 -9.79
N LEU A 127 6.81 13.45 -8.48
CA LEU A 127 6.14 14.60 -7.89
C LEU A 127 7.09 15.82 -7.95
N PRO A 128 6.69 16.92 -8.62
CA PRO A 128 7.57 18.06 -8.86
C PRO A 128 7.83 18.83 -7.56
N LEU A 129 9.10 19.15 -7.28
CA LEU A 129 9.51 19.90 -6.08
C LEU A 129 9.49 21.42 -6.26
N ASN A 130 9.44 21.87 -7.51
CA ASN A 130 9.47 23.28 -7.86
C ASN A 130 8.08 23.65 -8.38
N ASN A 131 7.43 24.62 -7.73
CA ASN A 131 6.29 25.34 -8.28
C ASN A 131 6.77 26.58 -9.03
#